data_AF-A0A353BG53-F1
#
_entry.id   AF-A0A353BG53-F1
#
_cell.length_a   1.000
_cell.length_b   1.000
_cell.length_c   1.000
_cell.angle_alpha   90.00
_cell.angle_beta   90.00
_cell.angle_gamma   90.00
#
_symmetry.space_group_name_H-M   'P 1'
#
loop_
_entity.id
_entity.type
_entity.pdbx_description
1 polymer ?
#
loop_
_entity_poly.entity_id
_entity_poly.type
_entity_poly.pdbx_seq_one_letter_code
_entity_poly.pdbx_strand_id
1 'polypeptide(L)' 'MNVELSDDAERDLLNGIVFYDQNSRQAGDHFLASITADIRSLSLLGGIHATRHGFHCMSAS' A
#
# COMPACT_ATOMS: atom_id res chain seq x y z
N MET A 1 15.47 6.00 1.04
CA MET A 1 14.75 6.01 -0.25
C MET A 1 13.56 6.94 -0.12
N ASN A 2 13.32 7.82 -1.09
CA ASN A 2 12.11 8.65 -1.11
C ASN A 2 10.96 7.80 -1.68
N VAL A 3 9.80 7.81 -1.03
CA VAL A 3 8.63 7.04 -1.45
C VAL A 3 7.52 8.03 -1.76
N GLU A 4 7.05 8.01 -3.00
CA GLU A 4 5.98 8.89 -3.50
C GLU A 4 4.88 8.01 -4.07
N LEU A 5 3.63 8.42 -3.85
CA LEU A 5 2.46 7.79 -4.47
C LEU A 5 2.17 8.51 -5.79
N SER A 6 1.87 7.75 -6.84
CA SER A 6 1.26 8.33 -8.02
C SER A 6 -0.20 8.70 -7.73
N ASP A 7 -0.75 9.63 -8.52
CA ASP A 7 -2.15 10.01 -8.40
C ASP A 7 -3.11 8.81 -8.50
N ASP A 8 -2.78 7.82 -9.35
CA ASP A 8 -3.58 6.61 -9.50
C ASP A 8 -3.52 5.74 -8.22
N ALA A 9 -2.33 5.59 -7.62
CA ALA A 9 -2.18 4.86 -6.37
C ALA A 9 -2.89 5.54 -5.18
N GLU A 10 -2.91 6.87 -5.15
CA GLU A 10 -3.67 7.63 -4.15
C GLU A 10 -5.19 7.39 -4.29
N ARG A 11 -5.71 7.39 -5.53
CA ARG A 11 -7.12 7.06 -5.77
C ARG A 11 -7.45 5.62 -5.39
N ASP A 12 -6.57 4.67 -5.71
CA ASP A 12 -6.74 3.27 -5.34
C ASP A 12 -6.77 3.08 -3.82
N LEU A 13 -5.92 3.80 -3.09
CA LEU A 13 -5.92 3.80 -1.63
C LEU A 13 -7.27 4.29 -1.07
N LEU A 14 -7.78 5.42 -1.57
CA LEU A 14 -9.09 5.96 -1.15
C LEU A 14 -10.23 5.00 -1.46
N ASN A 15 -10.24 4.42 -2.67
CA ASN A 15 -11.24 3.44 -3.09
C ASN A 15 -11.20 2.18 -2.19
N GLY A 16 -10.01 1.72 -1.82
CA GLY A 16 -9.81 0.59 -0.92
C GLY A 16 -10.41 0.84 0.46
N ILE A 17 -10.17 2.02 1.05
CA ILE A 17 -10.75 2.40 2.35
C ILE A 17 -12.28 2.35 2.27
N VAL A 18 -12.87 2.99 1.25
CA VAL A 18 -14.33 3.00 1.04
C VAL A 18 -14.87 1.59 0.86
N PHE A 19 -14.17 0.73 0.11
CA PHE A 19 -14.56 -0.66 -0.12
C PHE A 19 -14.57 -1.47 1.18
N TYR A 20 -13.54 -1.37 2.01
CA TYR A 20 -13.48 -2.13 3.26
C TYR A 20 -14.43 -1.58 4.33
N ASP A 21 -14.66 -0.27 4.36
CA ASP A 21 -15.66 0.37 5.23
C ASP A 21 -17.09 -0.13 4.98
N GLN A 22 -17.42 -0.54 3.74
CA GLN A 22 -18.72 -1.15 3.42
C GLN A 22 -18.96 -2.46 4.17
N ASN A 23 -17.90 -3.19 4.52
CA ASN A 23 -18.00 -4.41 5.33
C ASN A 23 -18.03 -4.06 6.81
N SER A 24 -17.05 -3.30 7.29
CA SER A 24 -17.05 -2.69 8.62
C SER A 24 -15.99 -1.59 8.71
N ARG A 25 -16.23 -0.57 9.54
CA ARG A 25 -15.22 0.46 9.83
C ARG A 25 -13.88 -0.11 10.31
N GLN A 26 -13.92 -1.18 11.11
CA GLN A 26 -12.71 -1.85 11.60
C GLN A 26 -11.91 -2.50 10.46
N ALA A 27 -12.57 -3.00 9.42
CA ALA A 27 -11.90 -3.52 8.23
C ALA A 27 -11.22 -2.39 7.44
N GLY A 28 -11.87 -1.23 7.29
CA GLY A 28 -11.26 -0.05 6.69
C GLY A 28 -10.05 0.46 7.48
N ASP A 29 -10.19 0.56 8.81
CA ASP A 29 -9.09 0.95 9.71
C ASP A 29 -7.90 -0.02 9.60
N HIS A 30 -8.18 -1.33 9.59
CA HIS A 30 -7.15 -2.36 9.42
C HIS A 30 -6.45 -2.25 8.06
N PHE A 31 -7.21 -2.12 6.98
CA PHE A 31 -6.68 -1.94 5.63
C PHE A 31 -5.72 -0.74 5.56
N LEU A 32 -6.17 0.41 6.06
CA LEU A 32 -5.37 1.63 6.06
C LEU A 32 -4.08 1.47 6.89
N ALA A 33 -4.17 0.84 8.07
CA ALA A 33 -3.02 0.61 8.93
C ALA A 33 -1.99 -0.33 8.27
N SER A 34 -2.44 -1.44 7.69
CA SER A 34 -1.59 -2.43 7.01
C SER A 34 -0.88 -1.81 5.81
N ILE A 35 -1.60 -1.17 4.88
CA ILE A 35 -0.99 -0.63 3.67
C ILE A 35 -0.05 0.56 3.96
N THR A 36 -0.35 1.36 4.99
CA THR A 36 0.54 2.43 5.44
C THR A 36 1.84 1.87 6.02
N ALA A 37 1.78 0.75 6.75
CA ALA A 37 2.97 0.09 7.28
C ALA A 37 3.85 -0.44 6.14
N ASP A 38 3.25 -1.08 5.14
CA ASP A 38 3.95 -1.59 3.96
C ASP A 38 4.63 -0.46 3.17
N ILE A 39 3.91 0.63 2.87
CA ILE A 39 4.47 1.82 2.18
C ILE A 39 5.66 2.41 2.95
N ARG A 40 5.55 2.53 4.28
CA ARG A 40 6.65 3.04 5.12
C ARG A 40 7.87 2.13 5.07
N SER A 41 7.65 0.81 5.04
CA SER A 41 8.75 -0.15 5.01
C SER A 41 9.56 -0.08 3.71
N LEU A 42 8.97 0.35 2.59
CA LEU A 42 9.68 0.55 1.32
C LEU A 42 10.84 1.55 1.43
N SER A 43 10.73 2.53 2.33
CA SER A 43 11.83 3.48 2.57
C SER A 43 13.12 2.82 3.05
N LEU A 44 12.99 1.63 3.67
CA LEU A 44 14.06 0.80 4.24
C LEU A 44 14.36 -0.44 3.38
N LEU A 45 13.33 -1.12 2.87
CA LEU A 45 13.43 -2.44 2.25
C LEU A 45 13.12 -2.46 0.74
N GLY A 46 12.82 -1.30 0.12
CA GLY A 46 12.31 -1.24 -1.26
C GLY A 46 13.19 -1.92 -2.31
N GLY A 47 14.51 -2.03 -2.10
CA GLY A 47 15.45 -2.64 -3.05
C GLY A 47 15.67 -4.15 -2.91
N ILE A 48 15.04 -4.82 -1.95
CA ILE A 48 15.24 -6.27 -1.71
C ILE A 48 14.07 -7.15 -2.16
N HIS A 49 13.00 -6.55 -2.65
CA HIS A 49 11.83 -7.28 -3.12
C HIS A 49 12.03 -7.88 -4.52
N ALA A 50 11.23 -8.91 -4.83
CA ALA A 50 11.23 -9.56 -6.13
C ALA A 50 10.95 -8.55 -7.26
N THR A 51 11.69 -8.66 -8.34
CA THR A 51 11.54 -7.76 -9.49
C THR A 51 10.47 -8.27 -10.46
N ARG A 52 9.52 -7.41 -10.84
CA ARG A 52 8.55 -7.66 -11.91
C ARG A 52 8.57 -6.50 -12.89
N HIS A 53 8.66 -6.79 -14.19
CA HIS A 53 8.75 -5.78 -15.25
C HIS A 53 9.85 -4.72 -15.03
N GLY A 54 10.95 -5.09 -14.36
CA GLY A 54 12.06 -4.18 -14.07
C GLY A 54 11.93 -3.36 -12.78
N PHE A 55 10.85 -3.53 -12.00
CA PHE A 55 10.62 -2.83 -10.74
C PHE A 55 10.61 -3.79 -9.56
N HIS A 56 11.14 -3.37 -8.41
CA HIS A 56 11.00 -4.12 -7.16
C HIS A 56 9.55 -4.05 -6.66
N CYS A 57 8.94 -5.20 -6.35
CA CYS A 57 7.53 -5.29 -5.96
C CYS A 57 7.38 -5.96 -4.61
N MET A 58 6.95 -5.20 -3.60
CA MET A 58 6.50 -5.74 -2.33
C MET A 58 5.16 -6.47 -2.51
N SER A 59 5.00 -7.64 -1.89
CA SER A 59 3.69 -8.26 -1.75
C SER A 59 2.95 -7.53 -0.64
N ALA A 60 1.70 -7.13 -0.89
CA ALA A 60 0.83 -6.65 0.18
C ALA A 60 0.62 -7.77 1.21
N SER A 61 0.60 -7.40 2.48
CA SER A 61 0.37 -8.29 3.62
C SER A 61 -1.10 -8.48 3.97
#